data_AF-A0A3D5P9H1-F1
#
_entry.id   AF-A0A3D5P9H1-F1
#
_cell.length_a   1.000
_cell.length_b   1.000
_cell.length_c   1.000
_cell.angle_alpha   90.00
_cell.angle_beta   90.00
_cell.angle_gamma   90.00
#
_symmetry.space_group_name_H-M   'P 1'
#
loop_
_entity.id
_entity.type
_entity.pdbx_description
1 polymer ?
#
loop_
_entity_poly.entity_id
_entity_poly.type
_entity_poly.pdbx_seq_one_letter_code
_entity_poly.pdbx_strand_id
1 'polypeptide(L)' 'MKKLKAIMAAILATAAVIPFTACAPKNSDTITMSTNAEFEPFEYKEKDKIVGIDVDIANKIA' A
#
# COMPACT_ATOMS: atom_id res chain seq x y z
N MET A 1 -23.08 38.32 -1.36
CA MET A 1 -23.25 37.33 -0.27
C MET A 1 -23.84 36.00 -0.72
N LYS A 2 -24.95 35.95 -1.48
CA LYS A 2 -25.57 34.67 -1.90
C LYS A 2 -24.64 33.77 -2.71
N LYS A 3 -23.89 34.34 -3.67
CA LYS A 3 -22.91 33.60 -4.48
C LYS A 3 -21.73 33.06 -3.65
N LEU A 4 -21.24 33.83 -2.68
CA LEU A 4 -20.16 33.39 -1.77
C LEU A 4 -20.62 32.26 -0.84
N LYS A 5 -21.85 32.34 -0.30
CA LYS A 5 -22.44 31.26 0.52
C LYS A 5 -22.68 29.98 -0.30
N ALA A 6 -23.09 30.11 -1.56
CA ALA A 6 -23.25 28.96 -2.46
C ALA A 6 -21.92 28.26 -2.77
N ILE A 7 -20.83 29.03 -2.96
CA ILE A 7 -19.48 28.48 -3.19
C ILE A 7 -18.97 27.76 -1.93
N MET A 8 -19.14 28.34 -0.74
CA MET A 8 -18.77 27.66 0.52
C MET A 8 -19.54 26.35 0.73
N ALA A 9 -20.85 26.34 0.44
CA ALA A 9 -21.66 25.14 0.58
C ALA A 9 -21.21 24.03 -0.39
N ALA A 10 -20.84 24.39 -1.62
CA ALA A 10 -20.30 23.44 -2.59
C ALA A 10 -18.96 22.83 -2.12
N ILE A 11 -18.06 23.65 -1.58
CA ILE A 11 -16.76 23.19 -1.05
C ILE A 11 -16.96 22.24 0.14
N LEU A 12 -17.85 22.60 1.07
CA LEU A 12 -18.13 21.77 2.24
C LEU A 12 -18.78 20.43 1.84
N ALA A 13 -19.69 20.45 0.85
CA ALA A 13 -20.30 19.26 0.31
C ALA A 13 -19.24 18.35 -0.34
N THR A 14 -18.31 18.89 -1.15
CA THR A 14 -17.23 18.09 -1.74
C THR A 14 -16.29 17.51 -0.69
N ALA A 15 -15.92 18.27 0.35
CA ALA A 15 -15.05 17.78 1.42
C ALA A 15 -15.69 16.65 2.23
N ALA A 16 -17.02 16.64 2.37
CA ALA A 16 -17.74 15.58 3.07
C ALA A 16 -17.78 14.25 2.31
N VAL A 17 -17.51 14.22 1.00
CA VAL A 17 -17.53 12.98 0.18
C VAL A 17 -16.16 12.29 0.12
N ILE A 18 -15.06 13.02 0.34
CA ILE A 18 -13.67 12.51 0.27
C ILE A 18 -13.40 11.34 1.25
N PRO A 19 -13.94 11.30 2.48
CA PRO A 19 -13.69 10.19 3.40
C PRO A 19 -14.25 8.84 2.89
N PHE A 20 -15.27 8.87 2.04
CA PHE A 20 -15.93 7.66 1.54
C PHE A 20 -15.11 6.88 0.51
N THR A 21 -14.07 7.48 -0.09
CA THR A 21 -13.16 6.77 -1.03
C THR A 21 -11.93 6.17 -0.35
N ALA A 22 -11.72 6.42 0.95
CA ALA A 22 -10.52 5.97 1.67
C ALA A 22 -10.52 4.46 1.98
N CYS A 23 -11.68 3.81 2.00
CA CYS A 23 -11.83 2.38 2.31
C CYS A 23 -11.83 1.48 1.07
N ALA A 24 -11.57 2.02 -0.12
CA ALA A 24 -11.45 1.18 -1.31
C ALA A 24 -10.29 0.18 -1.11
N PRO A 25 -10.51 -1.13 -1.31
CA PRO A 25 -9.42 -2.09 -1.26
C PRO A 25 -8.38 -1.65 -2.29
N LYS A 26 -7.16 -1.38 -1.82
CA LYS A 26 -6.04 -1.15 -2.72
C LYS A 26 -5.83 -2.46 -3.45
N ASN A 27 -6.11 -2.50 -4.75
CA ASN A 27 -5.55 -3.51 -5.63
C ASN A 27 -4.03 -3.30 -5.54
N SER A 28 -3.37 -4.06 -4.66
CA SER A 28 -1.91 -4.00 -4.55
C SER A 28 -1.35 -4.92 -5.62
N ASP A 29 -0.53 -4.37 -6.51
CA ASP A 29 0.24 -5.13 -7.51
C ASP A 29 1.36 -5.98 -6.86
N THR A 30 1.18 -6.39 -5.61
CA THR A 30 2.18 -7.04 -4.77
C THR A 30 1.57 -8.25 -4.09
N ILE A 31 2.35 -9.32 -3.97
CA ILE A 31 2.01 -10.53 -3.22
C ILE A 31 2.82 -10.53 -1.93
N THR A 32 2.19 -10.89 -0.81
CA THR A 32 2.88 -11.07 0.47
C THR A 32 3.52 -12.45 0.54
N MET A 33 4.85 -12.51 0.66
CA MET A 33 5.58 -13.75 0.88
C MET A 33 5.84 -13.94 2.39
N SER A 34 5.43 -15.07 2.94
CA SER A 34 5.80 -15.51 4.29
C SER A 34 7.00 -16.45 4.20
N THR A 35 8.02 -16.24 5.04
CA THR A 35 9.30 -16.99 5.01
C THR A 35 9.90 -17.09 6.42
N ASN A 36 10.76 -18.08 6.64
CA ASN A 36 11.61 -18.16 7.83
C ASN A 36 13.03 -17.67 7.49
N ALA A 37 13.30 -16.39 7.74
CA ALA A 37 14.55 -15.72 7.37
C ALA A 37 15.75 -16.06 8.29
N GLU A 38 16.01 -17.35 8.53
CA GLU A 38 17.09 -17.89 9.38
C GLU A 38 17.79 -19.10 8.74
N PHE A 39 17.63 -19.32 7.44
CA PHE A 39 18.08 -20.52 6.73
C PHE A 39 19.02 -20.20 5.56
N GLU A 40 20.27 -19.84 5.89
CA GLU A 40 21.30 -19.59 4.88
C GLU A 40 21.61 -20.86 4.04
N PRO A 41 21.79 -20.73 2.71
CA PRO A 41 21.79 -19.50 1.90
C PRO A 41 20.42 -19.17 1.25
N PHE A 42 19.35 -19.86 1.63
CA PHE A 42 18.05 -19.81 0.95
C PHE A 42 17.25 -18.56 1.31
N GLU A 43 17.13 -18.27 2.60
CA GLU A 43 16.32 -17.16 3.11
C GLU A 43 16.85 -16.75 4.48
N TYR A 44 17.43 -15.56 4.58
CA TYR A 44 18.06 -15.08 5.79
C TYR A 44 18.03 -13.56 5.89
N LYS A 45 18.26 -13.03 7.09
CA LYS A 45 18.40 -11.59 7.29
C LYS A 45 19.85 -11.14 7.12
N GLU A 46 20.08 -10.23 6.17
CA GLU A 46 21.30 -9.46 6.08
C GLU A 46 20.98 -7.99 6.42
N LYS A 47 21.47 -7.52 7.58
CA LYS A 47 21.09 -6.22 8.15
C LYS A 47 19.57 -6.11 8.30
N ASP A 48 18.95 -5.19 7.57
CA ASP A 48 17.50 -4.91 7.61
C ASP A 48 16.75 -5.53 6.42
N LYS A 49 17.37 -6.42 5.64
CA LYS A 49 16.77 -7.05 4.46
C LYS A 49 16.69 -8.55 4.59
N ILE A 50 15.61 -9.13 4.09
CA ILE A 50 15.51 -10.58 3.84
C ILE A 50 16.11 -10.83 2.45
N VAL A 51 17.11 -11.71 2.38
CA VAL A 51 17.87 -12.04 1.17
C VAL A 51 18.03 -13.56 1.04
N GLY A 52 18.47 -14.03 -0.12
CA GLY A 52 18.77 -15.43 -0.38
C GLY A 52 18.12 -15.96 -1.66
N ILE A 53 18.39 -17.22 -1.98
CA ILE A 53 17.93 -17.88 -3.21
C ILE A 53 16.41 -17.83 -3.35
N ASP A 54 15.66 -18.05 -2.27
CA ASP A 54 14.20 -18.11 -2.31
C ASP A 54 13.60 -16.71 -2.54
N VAL A 55 14.23 -15.66 -1.99
CA VAL A 55 13.88 -14.26 -2.26
C VAL A 55 14.16 -13.91 -3.72
N ASP A 56 15.28 -14.36 -4.28
CA ASP A 56 15.64 -14.12 -5.69
C ASP A 56 14.67 -14.81 -6.66
N ILE A 57 14.19 -16.00 -6.31
CA ILE A 57 13.18 -16.71 -7.11
C ILE A 57 11.83 -15.99 -7.01
N ALA A 58 11.39 -15.64 -5.80
CA ALA A 58 10.12 -14.94 -5.58
C ALA A 58 10.04 -13.64 -6.38
N ASN A 59 11.10 -12.84 -6.39
CA ASN A 59 11.17 -11.58 -7.15
C ASN A 59 11.19 -11.77 -8.68
N LYS A 60 11.52 -12.96 -9.19
CA LYS A 60 11.50 -13.25 -10.63
C LYS A 60 10.15 -13.73 -11.13
N ILE A 61 9.32 -14.28 -10.24
CA ILE A 61 8.02 -14.87 -10.60
C ILE A 61 6.82 -13.98 -10.23
N ALA A 62 7.00 -13.08 -9.26
CA ALA A 62 6.02 -12.07 -8.86
C ALA A 62 6.06 -10.87 -9.83
#